data_AF-A0A7X6VKU9-F1
#
_entry.id   AF-A0A7X6VKU9-F1
#
_cell.length_a   1.000
_cell.length_b   1.000
_cell.length_c   1.000
_cell.angle_alpha   90.00
_cell.angle_beta   90.00
_cell.angle_gamma   90.00
#
_symmetry.space_group_name_H-M   'P 1'
#
loop_
_entity.id
_entity.type
_entity.pdbx_description
1 polymer ?
#
loop_
_entity_poly.entity_id
_entity_poly.type
_entity_poly.pdbx_seq_one_letter_code
_entity_poly.pdbx_strand_id
1 'polypeptide(L)'
;MLTVNDEDVLTFPRGIPGFETHRQWALAGGDDSPIKWLQSLADGGVALPVADPRAIRADYNARISEGDLAQLKAEDTEDLALLLVLSIPASSAWDMTANLRAPLVINHKKRIGAQVIASNEEYEVRAFVLGEGMRQSMGRKAAAEPTPPAAAGA
;
A
#
# COMPACT_ATOMS: atom_id res chain seq x y z
N MET A 1 -5.73 -7.90 -19.02
CA MET A 1 -4.31 -7.56 -19.25
C MET A 1 -4.15 -6.10 -18.89
N LEU A 2 -3.21 -5.77 -17.98
CA LEU A 2 -2.92 -4.38 -17.63
C LEU A 2 -2.07 -3.78 -18.74
N THR A 3 -2.49 -2.66 -19.31
CA THR A 3 -1.68 -1.86 -20.24
C THR A 3 -1.05 -0.73 -19.45
N VAL A 4 0.27 -0.61 -19.51
CA VAL A 4 1.06 0.39 -18.77
C VAL A 4 1.81 1.21 -19.80
N ASN A 5 1.66 2.53 -19.76
CA ASN A 5 2.48 3.42 -20.59
C ASN A 5 3.78 3.75 -19.84
N ASP A 6 4.84 4.13 -20.55
CA ASP A 6 6.12 4.52 -19.94
C ASP A 6 5.96 5.66 -18.91
N GLU A 7 4.92 6.47 -19.06
CA GLU A 7 4.58 7.55 -18.14
C GLU A 7 3.92 7.12 -16.82
N ASP A 8 3.44 5.88 -16.75
CA ASP A 8 2.84 5.30 -15.55
C ASP A 8 3.86 4.54 -14.69
N VAL A 9 5.09 4.37 -15.21
CA VAL A 9 6.15 3.59 -14.57
C VAL A 9 6.80 4.38 -13.44
N LEU A 10 6.68 3.84 -12.23
CA LEU A 10 7.39 4.29 -11.04
C LEU A 10 8.67 3.48 -10.86
N THR A 11 9.78 4.17 -10.66
CA THR A 11 11.09 3.54 -10.41
C THR A 11 11.42 3.61 -8.92
N PHE A 12 11.74 2.46 -8.33
CA PHE A 12 12.25 2.33 -6.96
C PHE A 12 13.72 1.87 -7.06
N PRO A 13 14.71 2.79 -7.05
CA PRO A 13 16.11 2.44 -7.36
C PRO A 13 16.72 1.42 -6.41
N ARG A 14 16.29 1.42 -5.14
CA ARG A 14 16.68 0.45 -4.11
C ARG A 14 15.70 -0.71 -3.97
N GLY A 15 14.68 -0.78 -4.84
CA GLY A 15 13.52 -1.64 -4.67
C GLY A 15 12.68 -1.24 -3.45
N ILE A 16 11.84 -2.18 -3.02
CA ILE A 16 11.05 -2.09 -1.78
C ILE A 16 11.56 -3.21 -0.86
N PRO A 17 11.74 -3.00 0.45
CA PRO A 17 12.09 -4.06 1.39
C PRO A 17 11.27 -5.35 1.19
N GLY A 18 11.95 -6.48 1.02
CA GLY A 18 11.37 -7.79 0.66
C GLY A 18 11.16 -8.01 -0.85
N PHE A 19 11.38 -6.98 -1.67
CA PHE A 19 11.27 -6.96 -3.13
C PHE A 19 12.40 -6.11 -3.76
N GLU A 20 13.63 -6.24 -3.25
CA GLU A 20 14.77 -5.36 -3.60
C GLU A 20 15.16 -5.45 -5.09
N THR A 21 14.87 -6.57 -5.74
CA THR A 21 15.10 -6.79 -7.17
C THR A 21 13.99 -6.19 -8.06
N HIS A 22 12.82 -5.90 -7.49
CA HIS A 22 11.69 -5.31 -8.21
C HIS A 22 11.81 -3.79 -8.19
N ARG A 23 12.30 -3.22 -9.29
CA ARG A 23 12.62 -1.78 -9.38
C ARG A 23 11.62 -0.96 -10.17
N GLN A 24 10.76 -1.59 -10.95
CA GLN A 24 9.77 -0.91 -11.77
C GLN A 24 8.38 -1.41 -11.39
N TRP A 25 7.50 -0.44 -11.13
CA TRP A 25 6.16 -0.66 -10.63
C TRP A 25 5.18 0.25 -11.38
N ALA A 26 3.92 -0.15 -11.43
CA ALA A 26 2.83 0.71 -11.89
C ALA A 26 1.72 0.71 -10.84
N LEU A 27 1.07 1.86 -10.66
CA LEU A 27 -0.10 1.95 -9.78
C LEU A 27 -1.35 1.61 -10.59
N ALA A 28 -2.09 0.59 -10.16
CA ALA A 28 -3.30 0.11 -10.80
C ALA A 28 -4.50 0.15 -9.84
N GLY A 29 -5.70 0.25 -10.41
CA GLY A 29 -6.97 0.34 -9.66
C GLY A 29 -7.81 1.51 -10.14
N GLY A 30 -9.13 1.44 -9.90
CA GLY A 30 -10.03 2.54 -10.23
C GLY A 30 -9.78 3.77 -9.35
N ASP A 31 -10.06 4.96 -9.87
CA ASP A 31 -9.86 6.21 -9.14
C ASP A 31 -10.70 6.31 -7.87
N ASP A 32 -11.91 5.75 -7.90
CA ASP A 32 -12.83 5.69 -6.75
C ASP A 32 -12.50 4.58 -5.75
N SER A 33 -11.48 3.75 -6.02
CA SER A 33 -11.09 2.66 -5.14
C SER A 33 -10.17 3.16 -4.02
N PRO A 34 -10.53 2.96 -2.73
CA PRO A 34 -9.68 3.35 -1.61
C PRO A 34 -8.41 2.50 -1.51
N ILE A 35 -8.41 1.31 -2.11
CA ILE A 35 -7.25 0.42 -2.21
C ILE A 35 -6.83 0.35 -3.67
N LYS A 36 -5.57 0.63 -3.92
CA LYS A 36 -4.89 0.48 -5.21
C LYS A 36 -3.87 -0.66 -5.13
N TRP A 37 -3.37 -1.07 -6.28
CA TRP A 37 -2.35 -2.10 -6.40
C TRP A 37 -1.09 -1.49 -6.96
N LEU A 38 0.01 -1.59 -6.22
CA LEU A 38 1.33 -1.32 -6.76
C LEU A 38 1.83 -2.62 -7.42
N GLN A 39 1.64 -2.71 -8.74
CA GLN A 39 1.94 -3.89 -9.55
C GLN A 39 3.39 -3.87 -9.98
N SER A 40 4.13 -4.97 -9.74
CA SER A 40 5.48 -5.10 -10.27
C SER A 40 5.46 -5.32 -11.78
N LEU A 41 6.37 -4.65 -12.49
CA LEU A 41 6.56 -4.86 -13.94
C LEU A 41 7.60 -5.95 -14.24
N ALA A 42 8.35 -6.38 -13.23
CA ALA A 42 9.31 -7.48 -13.34
C ALA A 42 8.63 -8.86 -13.20
N ASP A 43 7.54 -8.93 -12.41
CA ASP A 43 6.78 -10.15 -12.17
C ASP A 43 5.28 -9.83 -12.04
N GLY A 44 4.48 -10.32 -12.97
CA GLY A 44 3.02 -10.13 -12.98
C GLY A 44 2.30 -10.77 -11.79
N GLY A 45 2.93 -11.73 -11.09
CA GLY A 45 2.39 -12.34 -9.88
C GLY A 45 2.61 -11.52 -8.61
N VAL A 46 3.40 -10.43 -8.67
CA VAL A 46 3.76 -9.61 -7.51
C VAL A 46 3.04 -8.26 -7.56
N ALA A 47 2.14 -8.04 -6.61
CA ALA A 47 1.48 -6.75 -6.40
C ALA A 47 1.29 -6.47 -4.92
N LEU A 48 1.46 -5.21 -4.52
CA LEU A 48 1.24 -4.76 -3.15
C LEU A 48 -0.06 -3.96 -3.05
N PRO A 49 -1.00 -4.32 -2.15
CA PRO A 49 -2.15 -3.47 -1.89
C PRO A 49 -1.68 -2.23 -1.15
N VAL A 50 -2.10 -1.07 -1.64
CA VAL A 50 -1.71 0.24 -1.11
C VAL A 50 -2.93 1.14 -0.95
N ALA A 51 -2.87 2.07 0.00
CA ALA A 51 -3.92 3.07 0.21
C ALA A 51 -3.33 4.44 0.49
N ASP A 52 -4.12 5.48 0.23
CA ASP A 52 -3.84 6.83 0.73
C ASP A 52 -3.87 6.80 2.26
N PRO A 53 -2.81 7.25 2.95
CA PRO A 53 -2.80 7.28 4.41
C PRO A 53 -3.97 8.06 5.03
N ARG A 54 -4.49 9.09 4.36
CA ARG A 54 -5.60 9.93 4.85
C ARG A 54 -6.91 9.16 4.94
N ALA A 55 -7.07 8.09 4.16
CA ALA A 55 -8.22 7.19 4.25
C ALA A 55 -8.21 6.35 5.54
N ILE A 56 -7.04 6.20 6.18
CA ILE A 56 -6.83 5.39 7.39
C ILE A 56 -6.71 6.28 8.62
N ARG A 57 -5.93 7.36 8.51
CA ARG A 57 -5.68 8.33 9.57
C ARG A 57 -5.75 9.72 8.94
N ALA A 58 -6.83 10.45 9.22
CA ALA A 58 -7.14 11.72 8.57
C ALA A 58 -6.03 12.79 8.76
N ASP A 59 -5.34 12.75 9.89
CA ASP A 59 -4.25 13.64 10.27
C ASP A 59 -2.84 13.04 10.03
N TYR A 60 -2.74 12.03 9.17
CA TYR A 60 -1.45 11.40 8.87
C TYR A 60 -0.46 12.40 8.25
N ASN A 61 0.69 12.53 8.90
CA ASN A 61 1.78 13.42 8.51
C ASN A 61 3.13 12.78 8.87
N ALA A 62 3.73 12.10 7.88
CA ALA A 62 4.99 11.41 8.06
C ALA A 62 6.18 12.39 8.14
N ARG A 63 6.96 12.31 9.21
CA ARG A 63 8.26 12.98 9.35
C ARG A 63 9.32 12.12 8.67
N ILE A 64 9.84 12.60 7.55
CA ILE A 64 10.82 11.88 6.72
C ILE A 64 12.17 12.59 6.85
N SER A 65 13.25 11.80 6.94
CA SER A 65 14.60 12.34 7.03
C SER A 65 15.03 13.05 5.73
N GLU A 66 15.87 14.08 5.83
CA GLU A 66 16.43 14.75 4.65
C GLU A 66 17.19 13.77 3.74
N GLY A 67 17.89 12.79 4.33
CA GLY A 67 18.62 11.77 3.58
C GLY A 67 17.72 10.85 2.77
N ASP A 68 16.49 10.59 3.23
CA ASP A 68 15.50 9.83 2.45
C ASP A 68 14.82 10.70 1.39
N LEU A 69 14.51 11.96 1.70
CA LEU A 69 13.97 12.93 0.74
C LEU A 69 14.93 13.19 -0.43
N ALA A 70 16.23 13.28 -0.15
CA ALA A 70 17.27 13.51 -1.16
C ALA A 70 17.26 12.43 -2.26
N GLN A 71 16.91 11.18 -1.92
CA GLN A 71 16.86 10.08 -2.88
C GLN A 71 15.69 10.20 -3.86
N LEU A 72 14.62 10.89 -3.45
CA LEU A 72 13.43 11.12 -4.26
C LEU A 72 13.58 12.31 -5.21
N LYS A 73 14.68 13.07 -5.09
CA LYS A 73 14.96 14.27 -5.90
C LYS A 73 13.77 15.26 -5.89
N ALA A 74 13.12 15.37 -4.73
CA ALA A 74 12.00 16.29 -4.54
C ALA A 74 12.53 17.72 -4.39
N GLU A 75 11.93 18.64 -5.13
CA GLU A 75 12.23 20.08 -5.03
C GLU A 75 11.25 20.71 -4.03
N ASP A 76 9.98 20.29 -4.07
CA ASP A 76 8.92 20.73 -3.16
C ASP A 76 8.15 19.54 -2.55
N THR A 77 7.51 19.76 -1.40
CA THR A 77 6.66 18.73 -0.76
C THR A 77 5.41 18.39 -1.58
N GLU A 78 4.93 19.33 -2.40
CA GLU A 78 3.80 19.11 -3.30
C GLU A 78 4.09 18.06 -4.38
N ASP A 79 5.37 17.85 -4.71
CA ASP A 79 5.81 16.81 -5.64
C ASP A 79 5.67 15.40 -5.08
N LEU A 80 5.44 15.28 -3.77
CA LEU A 80 5.43 14.01 -3.06
C LEU A 80 4.01 13.51 -2.83
N ALA A 81 3.80 12.25 -3.19
CA ALA A 81 2.64 11.46 -2.79
C ALA A 81 3.06 10.42 -1.75
N LEU A 82 2.16 10.11 -0.83
CA LEU A 82 2.34 9.07 0.19
C LEU A 82 1.34 7.95 -0.06
N LEU A 83 1.81 6.71 0.06
CA LEU A 83 0.99 5.51 0.06
C LEU A 83 1.43 4.61 1.21
N LEU A 84 0.49 3.86 1.78
CA LEU A 84 0.77 2.86 2.80
C LEU A 84 0.54 1.47 2.24
N VAL A 85 1.49 0.56 2.48
CA VAL A 85 1.32 -0.86 2.17
C VAL A 85 0.37 -1.49 3.18
N LEU A 86 -0.60 -2.24 2.67
CA LEU A 86 -1.59 -2.98 3.45
C LEU A 86 -1.18 -4.44 3.61
N SER A 87 -1.55 -5.04 4.73
CA SER A 87 -1.52 -6.49 4.97
C SER A 87 -2.96 -6.97 5.08
N ILE A 88 -3.41 -7.77 4.12
CA ILE A 88 -4.79 -8.26 4.03
C ILE A 88 -4.80 -9.75 4.35
N PRO A 89 -5.36 -10.18 5.50
CA PRO A 89 -5.53 -11.60 5.81
C PRO A 89 -6.47 -12.28 4.81
N ALA A 90 -6.11 -13.47 4.33
CA ALA A 90 -6.88 -14.19 3.31
C ALA A 90 -8.31 -14.56 3.75
N SER A 91 -8.51 -14.87 5.03
CA SER A 91 -9.80 -15.30 5.59
C SER A 91 -10.56 -14.20 6.35
N SER A 92 -9.93 -13.03 6.54
CA SER A 92 -10.50 -11.93 7.31
C SER A 92 -10.02 -10.59 6.78
N ALA A 93 -10.45 -10.25 5.57
CA ALA A 93 -10.08 -8.98 4.93
C ALA A 93 -10.46 -7.76 5.77
N TRP A 94 -11.50 -7.85 6.61
CA TRP A 94 -11.87 -6.78 7.55
C TRP A 94 -10.80 -6.50 8.62
N ASP A 95 -9.93 -7.46 8.93
CA ASP A 95 -8.80 -7.30 9.85
C ASP A 95 -7.52 -6.83 9.16
N MET A 96 -7.64 -6.26 7.95
CA MET A 96 -6.49 -5.68 7.26
C MET A 96 -5.82 -4.59 8.08
N THR A 97 -4.50 -4.53 7.99
CA THR A 97 -3.69 -3.51 8.66
C THR A 97 -2.85 -2.74 7.67
N ALA A 98 -2.46 -1.51 8.03
CA ALA A 98 -1.51 -0.68 7.31
C ALA A 98 -0.26 -0.46 8.16
N ASN A 99 0.89 -0.32 7.49
CA ASN A 99 2.14 0.08 8.14
C ASN A 99 2.30 1.60 8.10
N LEU A 100 1.81 2.29 9.14
CA LEU A 100 1.90 3.75 9.25
C LEU A 100 3.34 4.26 9.36
N ARG A 101 4.26 3.41 9.82
CA ARG A 101 5.65 3.77 10.09
C ARG A 101 6.56 3.65 8.87
N ALA A 102 6.15 2.93 7.83
CA ALA A 102 6.94 2.72 6.62
C ALA A 102 6.19 3.10 5.33
N PRO A 103 5.86 4.39 5.13
CA PRO A 103 5.19 4.82 3.91
C PRO A 103 6.07 4.62 2.68
N LEU A 104 5.40 4.38 1.56
CA LEU A 104 5.96 4.63 0.24
C LEU A 104 5.83 6.13 -0.04
N VAL A 105 6.95 6.76 -0.36
CA VAL A 105 7.01 8.16 -0.77
C VAL A 105 7.36 8.17 -2.25
N ILE A 106 6.56 8.88 -3.03
CA ILE A 106 6.68 8.92 -4.48
C ILE A 106 6.81 10.36 -4.92
N ASN A 107 7.92 10.70 -5.57
CA ASN A 107 7.99 11.92 -6.36
C ASN A 107 7.30 11.68 -7.70
N HIS A 108 6.10 12.23 -7.87
CA HIS A 108 5.29 11.97 -9.06
C HIS A 108 5.81 12.69 -10.31
N LYS A 109 6.53 13.81 -10.16
CA LYS A 109 7.17 14.51 -11.28
C LYS A 109 8.37 13.75 -11.84
N LYS A 110 9.20 13.18 -10.96
CA LYS A 110 10.40 12.41 -11.37
C LYS A 110 10.13 10.92 -11.51
N ARG A 111 8.97 10.44 -11.07
CA ARG A 111 8.54 9.03 -11.02
C ARG A 111 9.51 8.14 -10.24
N ILE A 112 10.03 8.67 -9.14
CA ILE A 112 10.95 7.96 -8.24
C ILE A 112 10.22 7.69 -6.93
N GLY A 113 10.23 6.44 -6.50
CA GLY A 113 9.67 5.99 -5.23
C GLY A 113 10.73 5.43 -4.28
N ALA A 114 10.43 5.51 -2.99
CA ALA A 114 11.17 4.84 -1.93
C ALA A 114 10.22 4.44 -0.79
N GLN A 115 10.46 3.27 -0.17
CA GLN A 115 9.90 3.00 1.15
C GLN A 115 10.85 3.57 2.21
N VAL A 116 10.32 4.44 3.08
CA VAL A 116 11.12 5.15 4.09
C VAL A 116 10.59 4.83 5.48
N ILE A 117 11.42 5.00 6.52
CA ILE A 117 10.96 4.85 7.91
C ILE A 117 10.63 6.24 8.45
N ALA A 118 9.36 6.47 8.76
CA ALA A 118 8.91 7.70 9.39
C ALA A 118 9.45 7.82 10.82
N SER A 119 9.88 9.02 11.21
CA SER A 119 10.38 9.30 12.56
C SER A 119 9.27 9.47 13.61
N ASN A 120 8.01 9.36 13.21
CA ASN A 120 6.85 9.34 14.10
C ASN A 120 6.86 8.05 14.95
N GLU A 121 7.28 8.14 16.21
CA GLU A 121 7.31 6.99 17.12
C GLU A 121 5.91 6.49 17.47
N GLU A 122 4.91 7.38 17.40
CA GLU A 122 3.50 7.09 17.63
C GLU A 122 2.82 6.34 16.45
N TYR A 123 3.53 6.12 15.34
CA TYR A 123 2.98 5.41 14.19
C TYR A 123 3.20 3.90 14.31
N GLU A 124 2.09 3.18 14.25
CA GLU A 124 2.08 1.72 14.37
C GLU A 124 2.51 1.04 13.08
N VAL A 125 3.22 -0.08 13.20
CA VAL A 125 3.55 -0.96 12.08
C VAL A 125 2.33 -1.77 11.61
N ARG A 126 1.33 -1.94 12.49
CA ARG A 126 0.09 -2.68 12.22
C ARG A 126 -1.14 -1.92 12.75
N ALA A 127 -1.51 -0.84 12.08
CA ALA A 127 -2.75 -0.14 12.38
C ALA A 127 -3.92 -0.78 11.63
N PHE A 128 -5.04 -1.08 12.30
CA PHE A 128 -6.25 -1.55 11.60
C PHE A 128 -6.80 -0.46 10.68
N VAL A 129 -7.13 -0.84 9.44
CA VAL A 129 -7.71 0.08 8.46
C VAL A 129 -9.18 0.34 8.78
N LEU A 130 -9.91 -0.69 9.19
CA LEU A 130 -11.32 -0.58 9.54
C LEU A 130 -11.51 -0.37 11.04
N GLY A 131 -12.45 0.50 11.39
CA GLY A 131 -12.87 0.72 12.77
C GLY A 131 -13.40 -0.55 13.43
N GLU A 132 -13.18 -0.68 14.74
CA GLU A 132 -13.49 -1.89 15.51
C GLU A 132 -14.94 -2.39 15.32
N GLY A 133 -15.92 -1.50 15.38
CA GLY A 133 -17.33 -1.86 15.20
C GLY A 133 -17.62 -2.48 13.82
N MET A 134 -16.96 -2.00 12.77
CA MET A 134 -17.11 -2.56 11.42
C MET A 134 -16.47 -3.94 11.32
N ARG A 135 -15.27 -4.11 11.89
CA ARG A 135 -14.57 -5.41 11.93
C ARG A 135 -15.38 -6.46 12.69
N GLN A 136 -15.88 -6.12 13.88
CA GLN A 136 -16.72 -7.03 14.66
C GLN A 136 -18.01 -7.40 13.92
N SER A 137 -18.66 -6.43 13.25
CA SER A 137 -19.86 -6.67 12.46
C SER A 137 -19.60 -7.62 11.28
N MET A 138 -18.52 -7.38 10.52
CA MET A 138 -18.13 -8.23 9.39
C MET A 138 -17.72 -9.64 9.86
N GLY A 139 -16.93 -9.75 10.93
CA GLY A 139 -16.53 -11.04 11.49
C GLY A 139 -17.72 -11.87 11.98
N ARG A 140 -18.70 -11.25 12.63
CA ARG A 140 -19.95 -11.94 13.04
C ARG A 140 -20.75 -12.42 11.84
N LYS A 141 -20.85 -11.63 10.78
CA LYS A 141 -21.55 -12.02 9.55
C LYS A 141 -20.87 -13.22 8.88
N ALA A 142 -19.54 -13.19 8.74
CA ALA A 142 -18.77 -14.28 8.15
C ALA A 142 -18.89 -15.59 8.97
N ALA A 143 -18.93 -15.50 10.30
CA ALA A 143 -19.12 -16.68 11.17
C ALA A 143 -20.55 -17.25 11.12
N ALA A 144 -21.53 -16.47 10.66
CA ALA A 144 -22.93 -16.88 10.55
C ALA A 144 -23.28 -17.47 9.17
N GLU A 145 -22.41 -17.30 8.16
CA GLU A 145 -22.59 -17.92 6.85
C GLU A 145 -22.08 -19.38 6.88
N PRO A 146 -22.88 -20.38 6.47
CA PRO A 146 -22.40 -21.75 6.39
C PRO A 146 -21.32 -21.85 5.31
N THR A 147 -20.19 -22.49 5.64
CA THR A 147 -19.13 -22.81 4.69
C THR A 147 -19.75 -23.49 3.45
N PRO A 148 -19.51 -22.99 2.22
CA PRO A 148 -19.95 -23.69 1.03
C PRO A 148 -19.41 -25.12 1.06
N PRO A 149 -20.22 -26.14 0.70
CA PRO A 149 -19.72 -27.50 0.65
C PRO A 149 -18.48 -27.54 -0.25
N ALA A 150 -17.41 -28.15 0.24
CA ALA A 150 -16.21 -28.38 -0.56
C ALA A 150 -16.65 -29.08 -1.86
N ALA A 151 -16.33 -28.48 -3.01
CA ALA A 151 -16.64 -29.07 -4.30
C ALA A 151 -16.02 -30.47 -4.33
N ALA A 152 -16.87 -31.49 -4.28
CA ALA A 152 -16.45 -32.88 -4.45
C ALA A 152 -15.87 -32.99 -5.87
N GLY A 153 -14.55 -33.19 -5.94
CA GLY A 153 -13.86 -33.44 -7.19
C GLY A 153 -14.44 -34.67 -7.88
N ALA A 154 -14.81 -34.50 -9.15
CA ALA A 154 -15.12 -35.56 -10.09
C ALA A 154 -13.83 -36.06 -10.74
#